data_AF-K2A7T4-F1
#
_entry.id   AF-K2A7T4-F1
#
_cell.length_a   1.000
_cell.length_b   1.000
_cell.length_c   1.000
_cell.angle_alpha   90.00
_cell.angle_beta   90.00
_cell.angle_gamma   90.00
#
_symmetry.space_group_name_H-M   'P 1'
#
loop_
_entity.id
_entity.type
_entity.pdbx_description
1 polymer ?
#
loop_
_entity_poly.entity_id
_entity_poly.type
_entity_poly.pdbx_seq_one_letter_code
_entity_poly.pdbx_strand_id
1 'polypeptide(L)'
;MSKAIFVEIIILFASVFLIRSFAKDFSLNLRKLAIFIFPLVNYIIGFTLRISGNGELVDIGYFFTEFTTLFVTILFSLCIYFGQIKYWRIK
;
A
#
# COMPACT_ATOMS: atom_id res chain seq x y z
N MET A 1 21.95 3.88 -7.74
CA MET A 1 20.77 3.38 -8.47
C MET A 1 20.55 1.87 -8.25
N SER A 2 21.46 0.98 -8.66
CA SER A 2 21.29 -0.50 -8.50
C SER A 2 21.01 -0.97 -7.06
N LYS A 3 21.71 -0.45 -6.05
CA LYS A 3 21.49 -0.85 -4.64
C LYS A 3 20.12 -0.41 -4.07
N ALA A 4 19.60 0.74 -4.50
CA ALA A 4 18.30 1.24 -4.05
C ALA A 4 17.15 0.38 -4.60
N ILE A 5 17.22 0.05 -5.89
CA ILE A 5 16.25 -0.84 -6.57
C ILE A 5 16.26 -2.23 -5.92
N PHE A 6 17.43 -2.76 -5.56
CA PHE A 6 17.53 -4.05 -4.87
C PHE A 6 16.84 -4.04 -3.50
N VAL A 7 17.04 -2.98 -2.71
CA VAL A 7 16.36 -2.81 -1.42
C VAL A 7 14.85 -2.66 -1.61
N GLU A 8 14.39 -1.95 -2.63
CA GLU A 8 12.95 -1.80 -2.96
C GLU A 8 12.30 -3.14 -3.28
N ILE A 9 12.94 -3.98 -4.08
CA ILE A 9 12.41 -5.31 -4.41
C ILE A 9 12.30 -6.18 -3.15
N ILE A 10 13.28 -6.11 -2.23
CA ILE A 10 13.21 -6.83 -0.95
C ILE A 10 12.04 -6.32 -0.10
N ILE A 11 11.87 -5.00 0.01
CA ILE A 11 10.77 -4.40 0.77
C ILE A 11 9.42 -4.79 0.16
N LEU A 12 9.28 -4.75 -1.18
CA LEU A 12 8.07 -5.19 -1.88
C LEU A 12 7.75 -6.66 -1.54
N PHE A 13 8.73 -7.56 -1.68
CA PHE A 13 8.55 -8.98 -1.41
C PHE A 13 8.15 -9.24 0.04
N ALA A 14 8.84 -8.60 1.00
CA ALA A 14 8.52 -8.71 2.41
C ALA A 14 7.10 -8.20 2.72
N SER A 15 6.70 -7.08 2.12
CA SER A 15 5.37 -6.49 2.30
C SER A 15 4.27 -7.38 1.73
N VAL A 16 4.44 -7.90 0.50
CA VAL A 16 3.49 -8.83 -0.12
C VAL A 16 3.39 -10.12 0.70
N PHE A 17 4.50 -10.63 1.21
CA PHE A 17 4.52 -11.81 2.07
C PHE A 17 3.73 -11.56 3.37
N LEU A 18 3.95 -10.42 4.04
CA LEU A 18 3.22 -10.04 5.25
C LEU A 18 1.72 -9.88 4.99
N ILE A 19 1.33 -9.21 3.91
CA ILE A 19 -0.09 -9.05 3.52
C ILE A 19 -0.72 -10.42 3.23
N ARG A 20 0.01 -11.32 2.55
CA ARG A 20 -0.48 -12.67 2.26
C ARG A 20 -0.65 -13.50 3.52
N SER A 21 0.31 -13.46 4.44
CA SER A 21 0.24 -14.15 5.73
C SER A 21 -0.94 -13.63 6.56
N PHE A 22 -1.08 -12.31 6.69
CA PHE A 22 -2.23 -11.69 7.34
C PHE A 22 -3.55 -12.11 6.70
N ALA A 23 -3.67 -12.06 5.37
CA ALA A 23 -4.90 -12.47 4.70
C ALA A 23 -5.26 -13.95 4.94
N LYS A 24 -4.25 -14.83 5.04
CA LYS A 24 -4.45 -16.24 5.37
C LYS A 24 -5.00 -16.40 6.79
N ASP A 25 -4.43 -15.69 7.76
CA ASP A 25 -4.86 -15.75 9.17
C ASP A 25 -6.31 -15.27 9.36
N PHE A 26 -6.76 -14.32 8.53
CA PHE A 26 -8.11 -13.77 8.58
C PHE A 26 -9.10 -14.41 7.59
N SER A 27 -8.72 -15.51 6.91
CA SER A 27 -9.54 -16.16 5.87
C SER A 27 -10.03 -15.19 4.78
N LEU A 28 -9.24 -14.17 4.47
CA LEU A 28 -9.61 -13.14 3.50
C LEU A 28 -9.42 -13.67 2.08
N ASN A 29 -10.45 -13.47 1.26
CA ASN A 29 -10.45 -13.91 -0.13
C ASN A 29 -9.39 -13.12 -0.94
N LEU A 30 -8.67 -13.78 -1.86
CA LEU A 30 -7.55 -13.20 -2.62
C LEU A 30 -7.91 -11.90 -3.36
N ARG A 31 -9.17 -11.75 -3.79
CA ARG A 31 -9.67 -10.50 -4.40
C ARG A 31 -9.65 -9.31 -3.44
N LYS A 32 -9.83 -9.53 -2.14
CA LYS A 32 -9.76 -8.48 -1.10
C LYS A 32 -8.30 -8.09 -0.77
N LEU A 33 -7.35 -8.96 -1.12
CA LEU A 33 -5.92 -8.75 -0.97
C LEU A 33 -5.40 -7.70 -1.97
N ALA A 34 -6.03 -7.60 -3.14
CA ALA A 34 -5.70 -6.62 -4.18
C ALA A 34 -5.82 -5.16 -3.69
N ILE A 35 -6.77 -4.87 -2.79
CA ILE A 35 -6.94 -3.54 -2.17
C ILE A 35 -5.71 -3.10 -1.37
N PHE A 36 -4.95 -4.06 -0.81
CA PHE A 36 -3.71 -3.78 -0.06
C PHE A 36 -2.47 -3.77 -0.96
N ILE A 37 -2.49 -4.55 -2.04
CA ILE A 37 -1.39 -4.60 -3.01
C ILE A 37 -1.36 -3.31 -3.87
N PHE A 38 -2.52 -2.79 -4.25
CA PHE A 38 -2.64 -1.58 -5.06
C PHE A 38 -1.86 -0.36 -4.51
N PRO A 39 -2.05 0.06 -3.25
CA PRO A 39 -1.28 1.16 -2.68
C PRO A 39 0.22 0.82 -2.65
N LEU A 40 0.59 -0.40 -2.26
CA LEU A 40 2.00 -0.81 -2.20
C LEU A 40 2.74 -0.63 -3.54
N VAL A 41 2.11 -1.04 -4.64
CA VAL A 41 2.67 -0.90 -5.99
C VAL A 41 2.78 0.57 -6.39
N ASN A 42 1.75 1.38 -6.13
CA ASN A 42 1.78 2.81 -6.43
C ASN A 42 2.86 3.55 -5.63
N TYR A 43 3.05 3.20 -4.36
CA TYR A 43 4.11 3.78 -3.53
C TYR A 43 5.49 3.51 -4.13
N ILE A 44 5.75 2.27 -4.54
CA ILE A 44 7.06 1.87 -5.07
C ILE A 44 7.32 2.54 -6.40
N ILE A 45 6.35 2.57 -7.32
CA ILE A 45 6.46 3.33 -8.57
C ILE A 45 6.78 4.80 -8.27
N GLY A 46 6.02 5.43 -7.36
CA GLY A 46 6.24 6.81 -6.98
C GLY A 46 7.62 7.06 -6.40
N PHE A 47 8.09 6.17 -5.53
CA PHE A 47 9.40 6.27 -4.91
C PHE A 47 10.54 6.08 -5.94
N THR A 48 10.41 5.11 -6.84
CA THR A 48 11.38 4.90 -7.94
C THR A 48 11.45 6.13 -8.85
N LEU A 49 10.31 6.79 -9.14
CA LEU A 49 10.27 8.01 -9.93
C LEU A 49 10.99 9.18 -9.22
N ARG A 50 10.87 9.30 -7.89
CA ARG A 50 11.58 10.32 -7.08
C ARG A 50 13.10 10.16 -7.10
N ILE A 51 13.62 8.94 -7.24
CA ILE A 51 15.07 8.69 -7.31
C ILE A 51 15.65 8.76 -8.73
N SER A 52 14.82 9.00 -9.75
CA SER A 52 15.23 8.98 -11.16
C SER A 52 16.11 10.18 -11.58
N GLY A 53 16.10 11.27 -10.81
CA GLY A 53 16.89 12.47 -11.08
C GLY A 53 16.34 13.38 -12.19
N ASN A 54 15.24 12.99 -12.85
CA ASN A 54 14.50 13.84 -13.78
C ASN A 54 13.43 14.64 -13.01
N GLY A 55 13.50 15.98 -13.05
CA GLY A 55 12.60 16.86 -12.31
C GLY A 55 11.11 16.58 -12.53
N GLU A 56 10.67 16.36 -13.77
CA GLU A 56 9.26 16.07 -14.07
C GLU A 56 8.80 14.72 -13.50
N LEU A 57 9.68 13.71 -13.53
CA LEU A 57 9.39 12.40 -12.93
C LEU A 57 9.40 12.46 -11.41
N VAL A 58 10.22 13.32 -10.81
CA VAL A 58 10.28 13.51 -9.36
C VAL A 58 8.94 14.02 -8.84
N ASP A 59 8.33 15.01 -9.50
CA ASP A 59 7.03 15.57 -9.10
C ASP A 59 5.90 14.54 -9.21
N ILE A 60 5.87 13.77 -10.30
CA ILE A 60 4.93 12.64 -10.47
C ILE A 60 5.17 11.61 -9.36
N GLY A 61 6.43 11.34 -9.03
CA GLY A 61 6.80 10.43 -7.95
C GLY A 61 6.30 10.89 -6.58
N TYR A 62 6.42 12.18 -6.27
CA TYR A 62 5.84 12.78 -5.06
C TYR A 62 4.33 12.58 -5.01
N PHE A 63 3.63 12.90 -6.10
CA PHE A 63 2.18 12.69 -6.21
C PHE A 63 1.78 11.24 -5.90
N PHE A 64 2.43 10.25 -6.52
CA PHE A 64 2.12 8.84 -6.26
C PHE A 64 2.40 8.43 -4.80
N THR A 65 3.50 8.91 -4.21
CA THR A 65 3.79 8.59 -2.81
C THR A 65 2.77 9.20 -1.84
N GLU A 66 2.38 10.46 -2.03
CA GLU A 66 1.41 11.14 -1.17
C GLU A 66 -0.02 10.61 -1.36
N PHE A 67 -0.43 10.39 -2.61
CA PHE A 67 -1.71 9.75 -2.94
C PHE A 67 -1.82 8.40 -2.25
N THR A 68 -0.75 7.60 -2.27
CA THR A 68 -0.76 6.30 -1.61
C THR A 68 -0.92 6.42 -0.11
N THR A 69 -0.21 7.36 0.54
CA THR A 69 -0.38 7.61 1.98
C THR A 69 -1.81 7.98 2.32
N LEU A 70 -2.41 8.92 1.57
CA LEU A 70 -3.81 9.33 1.74
C LEU A 70 -4.76 8.15 1.54
N PHE A 71 -4.56 7.34 0.51
CA PHE A 71 -5.39 6.18 0.21
C PHE A 71 -5.37 5.17 1.36
N VAL A 72 -4.19 4.86 1.92
CA VAL A 72 -4.05 3.95 3.07
C VAL A 72 -4.75 4.52 4.31
N THR A 73 -4.61 5.82 4.58
CA THR A 73 -5.30 6.48 5.69
C THR A 73 -6.82 6.38 5.54
N ILE A 74 -7.36 6.70 4.37
CA ILE A 74 -8.80 6.60 4.10
C ILE A 74 -9.28 5.16 4.27
N LEU A 75 -8.55 4.18 3.71
CA LEU A 75 -8.90 2.77 3.83
C LEU A 75 -8.96 2.32 5.28
N PHE A 76 -7.97 2.73 6.09
CA PHE A 76 -7.93 2.42 7.51
C PHE A 76 -9.08 3.06 8.28
N SER A 77 -9.37 4.34 8.01
CA SER A 77 -10.52 5.04 8.60
C SER A 77 -11.84 4.37 8.25
N LEU A 78 -12.03 3.94 6.99
CA LEU A 78 -13.22 3.20 6.57
C LEU A 78 -13.32 1.85 7.29
N CYS A 79 -12.23 1.11 7.42
CA CYS A 79 -12.20 -0.16 8.16
C CYS A 79 -12.63 0.02 9.62
N ILE A 80 -12.13 1.07 10.29
CA ILE A 80 -12.55 1.41 11.65
C ILE A 80 -14.04 1.75 11.68
N TYR A 81 -14.49 2.65 10.79
CA TYR A 81 -15.87 3.10 10.74
C TYR A 81 -16.86 1.94 10.51
N PHE A 82 -16.59 1.06 9.54
CA PHE A 82 -17.40 -0.14 9.31
C PHE A 82 -17.31 -1.14 10.46
N GLY A 83 -16.14 -1.28 11.09
CA GLY A 83 -15.96 -2.09 12.29
C GLY A 83 -16.85 -1.61 13.44
N GLN A 84 -16.89 -0.29 13.66
CA GLN A 84 -17.80 0.34 14.63
C GLN A 84 -19.26 0.11 14.25
N ILE A 85 -19.70 0.39 13.02
CA ILE A 85 -21.09 0.12 12.60
C ILE A 85 -21.49 -1.34 12.86
N LYS A 86 -20.62 -2.30 12.52
CA LYS A 86 -20.87 -3.72 12.75
C LYS A 86 -20.99 -4.04 14.24
N TYR A 87 -20.09 -3.51 15.07
CA TYR A 87 -20.11 -3.73 16.51
C TYR A 87 -21.36 -3.11 17.17
N TRP A 88 -21.75 -1.91 16.74
CA TRP A 88 -22.90 -1.18 17.29
C TRP A 88 -24.25 -1.69 16.76
N ARG A 89 -24.28 -2.38 15.61
CA ARG A 89 -25.44 -3.16 15.14
C ARG A 89 -25.64 -4.48 15.87
N ILE A 90 -24.63 -4.98 16.61
CA ILE A 90 -24.73 -6.22 17.41
C ILE A 90 -25.28 -5.91 18.82
N LYS A 91 -25.83 -4.71 19.06
CA LYS A 91 -26.70 -4.44 20.21
C LYS A 91 -28.17 -4.55 19.83
#